data_AF-A0A2H9R3W6-F1
#
_entry.id   AF-A0A2H9R3W6-F1
#
_cell.length_a   1.000
_cell.length_b   1.000
_cell.length_c   1.000
_cell.angle_alpha   90.00
_cell.angle_beta   90.00
_cell.angle_gamma   90.00
#
_symmetry.space_group_name_H-M   'P 1'
#
loop_
_entity.id
_entity.type
_entity.pdbx_description
1 polymer ?
#
loop_
_entity_poly.entity_id
_entity_poly.type
_entity_poly.pdbx_seq_one_letter_code
_entity_poly.pdbx_strand_id
1 'polypeptide(L)'
;EEKMMKVNCSFCGKGMECPEGMIKKFEKHICFDCVQNPATEFPEDMTKVHVDIPSDEIEAIPEIITANISDKLFPEIWKERKNGLKQMPPEDMAREMFEEGVFSGISGFFYAMMKERKRELSKKDGM
;
A
#
# COMPACT_ATOMS: atom_id res chain seq x y z
N GLU A 1 -14.71 -5.04 -24.37
CA GLU A 1 -14.23 -6.22 -23.65
C GLU A 1 -12.75 -6.38 -23.95
N GLU A 2 -11.90 -6.36 -22.92
CA GLU A 2 -10.47 -6.66 -23.10
C GLU A 2 -10.29 -8.17 -23.22
N LYS A 3 -9.42 -8.60 -24.14
CA LYS A 3 -9.12 -10.01 -24.34
C LYS A 3 -8.27 -10.53 -23.17
N MET A 4 -8.77 -11.53 -22.46
CA MET A 4 -8.04 -12.22 -21.40
C MET A 4 -7.08 -13.23 -22.03
N MET A 5 -5.82 -13.24 -21.61
CA MET A 5 -4.82 -14.21 -22.04
C MET A 5 -4.24 -14.94 -20.83
N LYS A 6 -3.87 -16.22 -21.04
CA LYS A 6 -3.19 -17.01 -20.02
C LYS A 6 -1.70 -16.65 -20.01
N VAL A 7 -1.20 -16.26 -18.85
CA VAL A 7 0.22 -16.03 -18.58
C VAL A 7 0.66 -16.84 -17.38
N ASN A 8 1.97 -17.06 -17.23
CA ASN A 8 2.51 -17.77 -16.07
C ASN A 8 3.06 -16.76 -15.07
N CYS A 9 2.85 -17.03 -13.79
CA CYS A 9 3.50 -16.30 -12.71
C CYS A 9 5.02 -16.39 -12.87
N SER A 10 5.69 -15.24 -12.85
CA SER A 10 7.14 -15.12 -13.00
C SER A 10 7.94 -15.75 -11.86
N PHE A 11 7.27 -16.17 -10.77
CA PHE A 11 7.90 -16.74 -9.57
C PHE A 11 7.64 -18.24 -9.44
N CYS A 12 6.38 -18.68 -9.41
CA CYS A 12 6.02 -20.08 -9.22
C CYS A 12 5.62 -20.82 -10.50
N GLY A 13 5.50 -20.11 -11.63
CA GLY A 13 5.11 -20.69 -12.91
C GLY A 13 3.64 -21.10 -13.03
N LYS A 14 2.81 -20.89 -12.00
CA LYS A 14 1.36 -21.16 -12.08
C LYS A 14 0.71 -20.30 -13.17
N GLY A 15 -0.21 -20.89 -13.93
CA GLY A 15 -1.01 -20.18 -14.93
C GLY A 15 -2.03 -19.25 -14.28
N MET A 16 -2.20 -18.07 -14.85
CA MET A 16 -3.08 -16.98 -14.40
C MET A 16 -3.69 -16.27 -15.61
N GLU A 17 -4.82 -15.59 -15.41
CA GLU A 17 -5.50 -14.84 -16.47
C GLU A 17 -5.15 -13.36 -16.36
N CYS A 18 -4.70 -12.76 -17.46
CA CYS A 18 -4.29 -11.36 -17.46
C CYS A 18 -4.83 -10.64 -18.70
N PRO A 19 -5.37 -9.42 -18.55
CA PRO A 19 -5.80 -8.62 -19.70
C PRO A 19 -4.63 -8.33 -20.65
N GLU A 20 -4.87 -8.42 -21.96
CA GLU A 20 -3.83 -8.21 -22.98
C GLU A 20 -3.10 -6.86 -22.85
N GLY A 21 -3.80 -5.81 -22.38
CA GLY A 21 -3.20 -4.50 -22.13
C GLY A 21 -2.16 -4.50 -21.01
N MET A 22 -2.37 -5.32 -19.97
CA MET A 22 -1.45 -5.42 -18.83
C MET A 22 -0.20 -6.21 -19.19
N ILE A 23 -0.33 -7.25 -20.02
CA ILE A 23 0.80 -8.09 -20.47
C ILE A 23 1.84 -7.28 -21.25
N LYS A 24 1.38 -6.30 -22.04
CA LYS A 24 2.28 -5.45 -22.83
C LYS A 24 2.92 -4.33 -22.01
N LYS A 25 2.32 -3.96 -20.87
CA LYS A 25 2.72 -2.81 -20.05
C LYS A 25 3.70 -3.18 -18.94
N PHE A 26 3.57 -4.39 -18.39
CA PHE A 26 4.35 -4.84 -17.24
C PHE A 26 5.37 -5.90 -17.65
N GLU A 27 6.54 -5.88 -17.03
CA GLU A 27 7.64 -6.81 -17.34
C GLU A 27 7.46 -8.15 -16.64
N LYS A 28 6.80 -8.15 -15.46
CA LYS A 28 6.59 -9.34 -14.64
C LYS A 28 5.13 -9.45 -14.21
N HIS A 29 4.67 -10.69 -14.08
CA HIS A 29 3.32 -11.03 -13.63
C HIS A 29 3.40 -11.98 -12.43
N ILE A 30 2.74 -11.65 -11.34
CA ILE A 30 2.78 -12.41 -10.09
C ILE A 30 1.37 -12.86 -9.73
N CYS A 31 1.22 -14.13 -9.38
CA CYS A 31 -0.04 -14.64 -8.83
C CYS A 31 -0.20 -14.22 -7.37
N PHE A 32 -1.45 -14.13 -6.93
CA PHE A 32 -1.78 -13.74 -5.55
C PHE A 32 -1.07 -14.57 -4.48
N ASP A 33 -0.99 -15.91 -4.65
CA ASP A 33 -0.28 -16.80 -3.72
C ASP A 33 1.18 -16.38 -3.49
N CYS A 34 1.87 -15.96 -4.55
CA CYS A 34 3.26 -15.50 -4.45
C CYS A 34 3.33 -14.14 -3.76
N VAL A 35 2.32 -13.29 -3.90
CA VAL A 35 2.22 -12.02 -3.18
C VAL A 35 2.01 -12.21 -1.69
N GLN A 36 1.20 -13.19 -1.31
CA GLN A 36 0.95 -13.52 0.09
C GLN A 36 2.12 -14.24 0.77
N ASN A 37 2.98 -14.92 0.01
CA ASN A 37 4.07 -15.69 0.59
C ASN A 37 5.19 -14.76 1.11
N PRO A 38 5.46 -14.75 2.44
CA PRO A 38 6.48 -13.88 3.02
C PRO A 38 7.90 -14.23 2.55
N ALA A 39 8.13 -15.45 2.05
CA ALA A 39 9.42 -15.89 1.50
C ALA A 39 9.64 -15.43 0.04
N THR A 40 8.64 -14.85 -0.64
CA THR A 40 8.83 -14.30 -1.97
C THR A 40 9.66 -13.02 -1.88
N GLU A 41 10.81 -13.01 -2.56
CA GLU A 41 11.60 -11.80 -2.77
C GLU A 41 11.05 -11.04 -3.97
N PHE A 42 10.43 -9.89 -3.72
CA PHE A 42 9.92 -9.05 -4.80
C PHE A 42 11.06 -8.26 -5.45
N PRO A 43 10.91 -7.87 -6.73
CA PRO A 43 11.87 -6.98 -7.38
C PRO A 43 11.90 -5.62 -6.66
N GLU A 44 13.06 -4.96 -6.65
CA GLU A 44 13.19 -3.60 -6.09
C GLU A 44 12.21 -2.62 -6.75
N ASP A 45 11.98 -2.76 -8.05
CA ASP A 45 11.01 -1.95 -8.79
C ASP A 45 9.68 -2.68 -8.98
N MET A 46 8.76 -2.46 -8.04
CA MET A 46 7.39 -2.97 -8.10
C MET A 46 6.51 -2.23 -9.12
N THR A 47 6.94 -1.09 -9.69
CA THR A 47 6.13 -0.33 -10.65
C THR A 47 5.96 -1.03 -12.00
N LYS A 48 6.81 -2.02 -12.26
CA LYS A 48 6.82 -2.85 -13.48
C LYS A 48 6.21 -4.23 -13.29
N VAL A 49 5.59 -4.47 -12.13
CA VAL A 49 5.02 -5.75 -11.75
C VAL A 49 3.50 -5.66 -11.78
N HIS A 50 2.86 -6.56 -12.52
CA HIS A 50 1.43 -6.80 -12.44
C HIS A 50 1.16 -7.91 -11.42
N VAL A 51 0.23 -7.68 -10.51
CA VAL A 51 -0.29 -8.71 -9.60
C VAL A 51 -1.70 -9.08 -10.04
N ASP A 52 -1.93 -10.36 -10.27
CA ASP A 52 -3.27 -10.89 -10.45
C ASP A 52 -3.89 -11.18 -9.09
N ILE A 53 -4.91 -10.41 -8.75
CA ILE A 53 -5.63 -10.48 -7.49
C ILE A 53 -7.07 -10.90 -7.80
N PRO A 54 -7.52 -12.06 -7.27
CA PRO A 54 -8.90 -12.49 -7.40
C PRO A 54 -9.87 -11.42 -6.87
N SER A 55 -10.99 -11.19 -7.55
CA SER A 55 -11.96 -10.14 -7.19
C SER A 55 -12.55 -10.33 -5.78
N ASP A 56 -12.65 -11.57 -5.34
CA ASP A 56 -13.09 -11.99 -4.00
C ASP A 56 -12.05 -11.76 -2.90
N GLU A 57 -10.79 -11.52 -3.28
CA GLU A 57 -9.65 -11.28 -2.37
C GLU A 57 -9.23 -9.80 -2.31
N ILE A 58 -9.93 -8.92 -3.03
CA ILE A 58 -9.63 -7.47 -3.04
C ILE A 58 -9.72 -6.86 -1.64
N GLU A 59 -10.65 -7.34 -0.81
CA GLU A 59 -10.81 -6.88 0.57
C GLU A 59 -9.62 -7.24 1.47
N ALA A 60 -8.85 -8.28 1.12
CA ALA A 60 -7.65 -8.69 1.85
C ALA A 60 -6.39 -7.87 1.46
N ILE A 61 -6.43 -7.11 0.36
CA ILE A 61 -5.28 -6.30 -0.10
C ILE A 61 -4.76 -5.33 0.97
N PRO A 62 -5.61 -4.52 1.65
CA PRO A 62 -5.14 -3.60 2.68
C PRO A 62 -4.42 -4.33 3.82
N GLU A 63 -4.89 -5.51 4.21
CA GLU A 63 -4.26 -6.32 5.26
C GLU A 63 -2.89 -6.83 4.80
N ILE A 64 -2.79 -7.36 3.57
CA ILE A 64 -1.53 -7.86 3.00
C ILE A 64 -0.49 -6.75 2.86
N ILE A 65 -0.91 -5.57 2.38
CA ILE A 65 -0.02 -4.39 2.28
C ILE A 65 0.41 -3.95 3.67
N THR A 66 -0.52 -3.86 4.62
CA THR A 66 -0.23 -3.45 6.00
C THR A 66 0.74 -4.40 6.70
N ALA A 67 0.55 -5.71 6.54
CA ALA A 67 1.44 -6.73 7.08
C ALA A 67 2.84 -6.63 6.46
N ASN A 68 2.95 -6.51 5.14
CA ASN A 68 4.25 -6.33 4.48
C ASN A 68 4.96 -5.04 4.92
N ILE A 69 4.23 -3.92 5.02
CA ILE A 69 4.79 -2.67 5.54
C ILE A 69 5.28 -2.86 6.97
N SER A 70 4.51 -3.52 7.83
CA SER A 70 4.84 -3.67 9.25
C SER A 70 5.98 -4.65 9.51
N ASP A 71 6.05 -5.75 8.77
CA ASP A 71 7.01 -6.82 9.02
C ASP A 71 8.32 -6.66 8.27
N LYS A 72 8.29 -6.09 7.06
CA LYS A 72 9.47 -5.98 6.19
C LYS A 72 10.01 -4.55 6.13
N LEU A 73 9.16 -3.57 5.80
CA LEU A 73 9.61 -2.19 5.57
C LEU A 73 9.82 -1.41 6.87
N PHE A 74 8.94 -1.59 7.86
CA PHE A 74 9.01 -0.84 9.11
C PHE A 74 10.30 -1.09 9.88
N PRO A 75 10.84 -2.32 10.03
CA PRO A 75 12.11 -2.53 10.71
C PRO A 75 13.27 -1.76 10.08
N GLU A 76 13.32 -1.68 8.75
CA GLU A 76 14.36 -0.96 8.01
C GLU A 76 14.21 0.55 8.20
N ILE A 77 13.01 1.08 7.94
CA ILE A 77 12.66 2.49 8.13
C ILE A 77 12.92 2.91 9.58
N TRP A 78 12.50 2.09 10.54
CA TRP A 78 12.67 2.36 11.96
C TRP A 78 14.15 2.37 12.36
N LYS A 79 14.95 1.44 11.84
CA LYS A 79 16.40 1.41 12.13
C LYS A 79 17.08 2.70 11.67
N GLU A 80 16.77 3.15 10.46
CA GLU A 80 17.29 4.40 9.91
C GLU A 80 16.82 5.61 10.73
N ARG A 81 15.50 5.74 10.92
CA ARG A 81 14.89 6.86 11.66
C ARG A 81 15.36 6.93 13.10
N LYS A 82 15.45 5.80 13.80
CA LYS A 82 15.94 5.71 15.18
C LYS A 82 17.40 6.17 15.29
N ASN A 83 18.23 5.86 14.31
CA ASN A 83 19.62 6.33 14.30
C ASN A 83 19.70 7.84 14.10
N GLY A 84 18.88 8.40 13.20
CA GLY A 84 18.75 9.85 13.03
C GLY A 84 18.30 10.55 14.31
N LEU A 85 17.26 10.04 14.97
CA LEU A 85 16.76 10.57 16.23
C LEU A 85 17.84 10.58 17.32
N LYS A 86 18.63 9.51 17.46
CA LYS A 86 19.72 9.45 18.46
C LYS A 86 20.81 10.50 18.26
N GLN A 87 21.00 10.99 17.04
CA GLN A 87 22.01 11.99 16.71
C GLN A 87 21.47 13.42 16.85
N MET A 88 20.16 13.57 17.04
CA MET A 88 19.50 14.86 17.13
C MET A 88 19.67 15.48 18.53
N PRO A 89 19.90 16.81 18.63
CA PRO A 89 19.84 17.51 19.91
C PRO A 89 18.49 17.30 20.62
N PRO A 90 18.45 17.24 21.96
CA PRO A 90 17.21 16.99 22.70
C PRO A 90 16.08 17.99 22.41
N GLU A 91 16.41 19.27 22.22
CA GLU A 91 15.45 20.32 21.88
C GLU A 91 14.83 20.10 20.50
N ASP A 92 15.66 19.73 19.52
CA ASP A 92 15.22 19.45 18.15
C ASP A 92 14.30 18.22 18.11
N MET A 93 14.65 17.17 18.86
CA MET A 93 13.81 15.97 18.98
C MET A 93 12.46 16.30 19.60
N ALA A 94 12.44 17.10 20.68
CA ALA A 94 11.19 17.52 21.32
C ALA A 94 10.31 18.34 20.37
N ARG A 95 10.92 19.24 19.59
CA ARG A 95 10.23 20.02 18.57
C ARG A 95 9.66 19.14 17.46
N GLU A 96 10.43 18.19 16.92
CA GLU A 96 9.97 17.26 15.88
C GLU A 96 8.77 16.43 16.37
N MET A 97 8.83 15.87 17.58
CA MET A 97 7.70 15.13 18.17
C MET A 97 6.47 16.01 18.39
N PHE A 98 6.66 17.27 18.80
CA PHE A 98 5.57 18.23 18.95
C PHE A 98 4.90 18.56 17.61
N GLU A 99 5.70 18.83 16.57
CA GLU A 99 5.23 19.15 15.22
C GLU A 99 4.41 18.00 14.62
N GLU A 100 4.87 16.75 14.76
CA GLU A 100 4.14 15.55 14.32
C GLU A 100 2.79 15.40 15.05
N GLY A 101 2.76 15.70 16.35
CA GLY A 101 1.52 15.72 17.14
C GLY A 101 0.54 16.78 16.66
N VAL A 102 1.02 18.01 16.43
CA VAL A 102 0.21 19.12 15.89
C VAL A 102 -0.33 18.78 14.51
N PHE A 103 0.52 18.27 13.61
CA PHE A 103 0.13 17.85 12.27
C PHE A 103 -0.97 16.78 12.31
N SER A 104 -0.80 15.76 13.16
CA SER A 104 -1.79 14.69 13.34
C SER A 104 -3.12 15.23 13.84
N GLY A 105 -3.10 16.14 14.82
CA GLY A 105 -4.30 16.78 15.37
C GLY A 105 -5.05 17.62 14.33
N ILE A 106 -4.34 18.47 13.58
CA ILE A 106 -4.91 19.30 12.51
C ILE A 106 -5.50 18.42 11.40
N SER A 107 -4.75 17.40 10.95
CA SER A 107 -5.20 16.48 9.91
C SER A 107 -6.47 15.73 10.32
N GLY A 108 -6.54 15.25 11.57
CA GLY A 108 -7.72 14.61 12.13
C GLY A 108 -8.94 15.54 12.17
N PHE A 109 -8.74 16.80 12.54
CA PHE A 109 -9.80 17.81 12.52
C PHE A 109 -10.35 18.05 11.11
N PHE A 110 -9.49 18.26 10.11
CA PHE A 110 -9.93 18.44 8.72
C PHE A 110 -10.65 17.21 8.17
N TYR A 111 -10.17 16.00 8.49
CA TYR A 111 -10.82 14.77 8.11
C TYR A 111 -12.25 14.68 8.68
N ALA A 112 -12.42 15.00 9.97
CA ALA A 112 -13.74 15.03 10.61
C ALA A 112 -14.68 16.04 9.93
N MET A 113 -14.20 17.26 9.65
CA MET A 113 -14.99 18.27 8.94
C MET A 113 -15.43 17.81 7.55
N MET A 114 -14.53 17.22 6.77
CA MET A 114 -14.86 16.71 5.43
C MET A 114 -15.88 15.56 5.49
N LYS A 115 -15.79 14.70 6.50
CA LYS A 115 -16.74 13.60 6.72
C LYS A 115 -18.14 14.13 7.03
N GLU A 116 -18.27 15.12 7.90
CA GLU A 116 -19.56 15.75 8.19
C GLU A 116 -20.13 16.47 6.96
N ARG A 117 -19.31 17.22 6.22
CA ARG A 117 -19.76 17.87 4.97
C ARG A 117 -20.30 16.86 3.95
N LYS A 118 -19.64 15.70 3.78
CA LYS A 118 -20.13 14.62 2.90
C LYS A 118 -21.47 14.06 3.37
N ARG A 119 -21.65 13.88 4.68
CA ARG A 119 -22.93 13.43 5.27
C ARG A 119 -24.06 14.42 4.99
N GLU A 120 -23.82 15.71 5.15
CA GLU A 120 -24.81 16.75 4.86
C GLU A 120 -25.22 16.79 3.38
N LEU A 121 -24.26 16.66 2.47
CA LEU A 121 -24.54 16.61 1.02
C LEU A 121 -25.38 15.37 0.67
N SER A 122 -25.02 14.19 1.18
CA SER A 122 -25.77 12.95 0.94
C SER A 122 -27.22 13.00 1.45
N LYS A 123 -27.49 13.80 2.49
CA LYS A 123 -28.86 14.01 3.00
C LYS A 123 -29.67 14.96 2.12
N LYS A 124 -29.03 15.89 1.41
CA LYS A 124 -29.69 16.83 0.50
C LYS A 124 -30.03 16.21 -0.85
N ASP A 125 -29.19 15.32 -1.36
CA ASP A 125 -29.42 14.65 -2.64
C ASP A 125 -30.45 13.50 -2.57
N GLY A 126 -30.85 13.11 -1.35
CA GLY A 126 -31.88 12.10 -1.08
C GLY A 126 -33.27 12.65 -0.74
N MET A 127 -33.47 13.98 -0.83
CA MET A 127 -34.76 14.67 -0.73
C MET A 127 -35.15 15.27 -2.07
#